data_AF-A0A2N0NP45-F1
#
_entry.id   AF-A0A2N0NP45-F1
#
_cell.length_a   1.000
_cell.length_b   1.000
_cell.length_c   1.000
_cell.angle_alpha   90.00
_cell.angle_beta   90.00
_cell.angle_gamma   90.00
#
_symmetry.space_group_name_H-M   'P 1'
#
loop_
_entity.id
_entity.type
_entity.pdbx_description
1 polymer ?
#
loop_
_entity_poly.entity_id
_entity_poly.type
_entity_poly.pdbx_seq_one_letter_code
_entity_poly.pdbx_strand_id
1 'polypeptide(L)'
;MSDDIKSPIRESNTVNQQKDEVLNDTFTLTKEVLNLLGRKEIFRYRNKVSDFNVEVEQRLGSICWNKIMSIFNRKLNTGQAIRKEDEKFLTELKKILNSVNMITDEFELLFRMKRNSNNKFHQDEIKTLDQEINSLEVSFPNNLKDLKTPLKKLLVALKIWYK
;
A
#
# COMPACT_ATOMS: atom_id res chain seq x y z
N MET A 1 43.75 28.06 -40.23
CA MET A 1 43.81 27.94 -38.75
C MET A 1 42.38 28.07 -38.22
N SER A 2 41.55 27.02 -38.34
CA SER A 2 40.17 27.06 -37.82
C SER A 2 39.50 25.69 -37.62
N ASP A 3 40.07 24.59 -38.13
CA ASP A 3 39.40 23.28 -38.07
C ASP A 3 39.80 22.43 -36.84
N ASP A 4 41.02 22.60 -36.31
CA ASP A 4 41.51 21.82 -35.16
C ASP A 4 40.86 22.20 -33.82
N ILE A 5 40.28 23.40 -33.69
CA ILE A 5 39.62 23.85 -32.44
C ILE A 5 38.15 23.37 -32.39
N LYS A 6 37.53 23.07 -33.54
CA LYS A 6 36.11 22.66 -33.60
C LYS A 6 35.87 21.21 -33.21
N SER A 7 36.85 20.31 -33.41
CA SER A 7 36.73 18.89 -33.08
C SER A 7 36.69 18.61 -31.57
N PRO A 8 37.61 19.17 -30.74
CA PRO A 8 37.61 18.95 -29.29
C PRO A 8 36.37 19.52 -28.59
N ILE A 9 35.86 20.67 -29.07
CA ILE A 9 34.66 21.30 -28.52
C ILE A 9 33.40 20.47 -28.83
N ARG A 10 33.32 19.86 -30.02
CA ARG A 10 32.23 18.95 -30.39
C ARG A 10 32.27 17.69 -29.54
N GLU A 11 33.43 17.07 -29.38
CA GLU A 11 33.59 15.89 -28.52
C GLU A 11 33.25 16.19 -27.05
N SER A 12 33.70 17.33 -26.52
CA SER A 12 33.34 17.78 -25.16
C SER A 12 31.84 17.98 -24.99
N ASN A 13 31.14 18.53 -25.99
CA ASN A 13 29.69 18.72 -25.92
C ASN A 13 28.93 17.40 -25.98
N THR A 14 29.36 16.46 -26.83
CA THR A 14 28.78 15.11 -26.90
C THR A 14 28.98 14.34 -25.60
N VAL A 15 30.17 14.42 -24.99
CA VAL A 15 30.45 13.78 -23.69
C VAL A 15 29.61 14.39 -22.58
N ASN A 16 29.37 15.70 -22.58
CA ASN A 16 28.50 16.34 -21.58
C ASN A 16 27.03 15.93 -21.75
N GLN A 17 26.52 15.86 -22.97
CA GLN A 17 25.16 15.35 -23.24
C GLN A 17 24.98 13.90 -22.77
N GLN A 18 25.96 13.03 -23.05
CA GLN A 18 25.94 11.64 -22.56
C GLN A 18 25.98 11.57 -21.03
N LYS A 19 26.75 12.44 -20.37
CA LYS A 19 26.76 12.53 -18.90
C LYS A 19 25.40 12.94 -18.34
N ASP A 20 24.76 13.93 -18.93
CA ASP A 20 23.44 14.39 -18.50
C ASP A 20 22.37 13.30 -18.69
N GLU A 21 22.43 12.55 -19.80
CA GLU A 21 21.55 11.41 -20.07
C GLU A 21 21.75 10.30 -19.04
N VAL A 22 22.99 9.86 -18.82
CA VAL A 22 23.32 8.84 -17.80
C VAL A 22 22.89 9.27 -16.40
N LEU A 23 23.06 10.56 -16.06
CA LEU A 23 22.67 11.09 -14.76
C LEU A 23 21.14 11.09 -14.58
N ASN A 24 20.39 11.49 -15.62
CA ASN A 24 18.93 11.45 -15.60
C ASN A 24 18.39 10.01 -15.51
N ASP A 25 18.98 9.08 -16.24
CA ASP A 25 18.63 7.66 -16.19
C ASP A 25 18.92 7.09 -14.80
N THR A 26 20.10 7.39 -14.24
CA THR A 26 20.48 6.96 -12.89
C THR A 26 19.52 7.51 -11.84
N PHE A 27 19.15 8.79 -11.94
CA PHE A 27 18.19 9.41 -11.04
C PHE A 27 16.80 8.75 -11.14
N THR A 28 16.34 8.47 -12.35
CA THR A 28 15.06 7.81 -12.62
C THR A 28 15.05 6.40 -12.04
N LEU A 29 16.07 5.59 -12.32
CA LEU A 29 16.23 4.24 -11.78
C LEU A 29 16.29 4.25 -10.25
N THR A 30 17.01 5.18 -9.65
CA THR A 30 17.10 5.30 -8.18
C THR A 30 15.73 5.61 -7.57
N LYS A 31 14.95 6.50 -8.19
CA LYS A 31 13.59 6.82 -7.75
C LYS A 31 12.65 5.62 -7.87
N GLU A 32 12.76 4.84 -8.94
CA GLU A 32 11.99 3.61 -9.13
C GLU A 32 12.34 2.54 -8.09
N VAL A 33 13.63 2.32 -7.83
CA VAL A 33 14.11 1.38 -6.80
C VAL A 33 13.64 1.80 -5.41
N LEU A 34 13.74 3.08 -5.04
CA LEU A 34 13.24 3.59 -3.77
C LEU A 34 11.73 3.39 -3.63
N ASN A 35 10.96 3.63 -4.70
CA ASN A 35 9.52 3.38 -4.70
C ASN A 35 9.19 1.88 -4.53
N LEU A 36 9.94 0.99 -5.18
CA LEU A 36 9.79 -0.45 -5.04
C LEU A 36 10.11 -0.92 -3.62
N LEU A 37 11.19 -0.41 -3.02
CA LEU A 37 11.57 -0.71 -1.63
C LEU A 37 10.50 -0.22 -0.65
N GLY A 38 10.00 1.00 -0.81
CA GLY A 38 8.91 1.51 0.03
C GLY A 38 7.64 0.66 -0.07
N ARG A 39 7.27 0.21 -1.27
CA ARG A 39 6.14 -0.73 -1.45
C ARG A 39 6.39 -2.08 -0.76
N LYS A 40 7.62 -2.62 -0.84
CA LYS A 40 8.01 -3.86 -0.16
C LYS A 40 7.86 -3.73 1.35
N GLU A 41 8.26 -2.61 1.94
CA GLU A 41 8.09 -2.37 3.37
C GLU A 41 6.62 -2.37 3.78
N ILE A 42 5.71 -1.83 2.97
CA ILE A 42 4.28 -1.84 3.31
C ILE A 42 3.66 -3.23 3.23
N PHE A 43 4.10 -4.06 2.28
CA PHE A 43 3.60 -5.43 2.17
C PHE A 43 3.96 -6.33 3.35
N ARG A 44 4.87 -5.90 4.23
CA ARG A 44 5.10 -6.55 5.53
C ARG A 44 3.83 -6.64 6.39
N TYR A 45 2.97 -5.62 6.30
CA TYR A 45 1.69 -5.58 7.01
C TYR A 45 0.60 -6.46 6.39
N ARG A 46 0.85 -7.11 5.25
CA ARG A 46 -0.13 -7.98 4.56
C ARG A 46 -0.69 -9.06 5.46
N ASN A 47 0.16 -9.66 6.30
CA ASN A 47 -0.28 -10.70 7.24
C ASN A 47 -1.21 -10.08 8.30
N LYS A 48 -0.89 -8.90 8.83
CA LYS A 48 -1.77 -8.17 9.76
C LYS A 48 -3.11 -7.77 9.13
N VAL A 49 -3.14 -7.45 7.84
CA VAL A 49 -4.41 -7.28 7.10
C VAL A 49 -5.18 -8.58 6.99
N SER A 50 -4.50 -9.72 6.84
CA SER A 50 -5.17 -11.02 6.85
C SER A 50 -5.76 -11.34 8.22
N ASP A 51 -5.00 -11.14 9.28
CA ASP A 51 -5.44 -11.33 10.67
C ASP A 51 -6.65 -10.45 10.97
N PHE A 52 -6.59 -9.17 10.61
CA PHE A 52 -7.70 -8.24 10.79
C PHE A 52 -8.95 -8.63 9.99
N ASN A 53 -8.79 -9.08 8.75
CA ASN A 53 -9.91 -9.56 7.95
C ASN A 53 -10.59 -10.79 8.55
N VAL A 54 -9.82 -11.70 9.16
CA VAL A 54 -10.38 -12.86 9.88
C VAL A 54 -11.24 -12.40 11.07
N GLU A 55 -10.74 -11.44 11.86
CA GLU A 55 -11.49 -10.88 12.99
C GLU A 55 -12.77 -10.14 12.55
N VAL A 56 -12.71 -9.43 11.43
CA VAL A 56 -13.88 -8.78 10.82
C VAL A 56 -14.88 -9.82 10.31
N GLU A 57 -14.42 -10.89 9.66
CA GLU A 57 -15.28 -12.00 9.20
C GLU A 57 -15.99 -12.67 10.37
N GLN A 58 -15.27 -12.98 11.45
CA GLN A 58 -15.86 -13.61 12.64
C GLN A 58 -16.99 -12.77 13.24
N ARG A 59 -16.84 -11.45 13.27
CA ARG A 59 -17.83 -10.51 13.81
C ARG A 59 -19.02 -10.27 12.88
N LEU A 60 -18.83 -10.37 11.57
CA LEU A 60 -19.88 -10.18 10.56
C LEU A 60 -20.64 -11.47 10.23
N GLY A 61 -20.00 -12.62 10.40
CA GLY A 61 -20.43 -13.89 9.85
C GLY A 61 -20.04 -14.06 8.38
N SER A 62 -19.69 -15.30 8.00
CA SER A 62 -19.11 -15.62 6.68
C SER A 62 -20.01 -15.24 5.49
N ILE A 63 -21.34 -15.34 5.63
CA ILE A 63 -22.27 -14.94 4.55
C ILE A 63 -22.15 -13.44 4.25
N CYS A 64 -22.17 -12.59 5.29
CA CYS A 64 -22.04 -11.15 5.13
C CYS A 64 -20.66 -10.77 4.59
N TRP A 65 -19.61 -11.39 5.16
CA TRP A 65 -18.24 -11.23 4.71
C TRP A 65 -18.06 -11.53 3.22
N ASN A 66 -18.53 -12.69 2.75
CA ASN A 66 -18.43 -13.09 1.34
C ASN A 66 -19.12 -12.10 0.40
N LYS A 67 -20.26 -11.52 0.82
CA LYS A 67 -20.95 -10.48 0.05
C LYS A 67 -20.13 -9.19 -0.01
N ILE A 68 -19.56 -8.74 1.11
CA ILE A 68 -18.67 -7.57 1.17
C ILE A 68 -17.46 -7.75 0.26
N MET A 69 -16.81 -8.93 0.31
CA MET A 69 -15.69 -9.26 -0.57
C MET A 69 -16.11 -9.23 -2.04
N SER A 70 -17.28 -9.76 -2.38
CA SER A 70 -17.82 -9.70 -3.74
C SER A 70 -18.07 -8.26 -4.20
N ILE A 71 -18.62 -7.41 -3.33
CA ILE A 71 -18.89 -5.99 -3.61
C ILE A 71 -17.60 -5.25 -3.93
N PHE A 72 -16.59 -5.34 -3.06
CA PHE A 72 -15.30 -4.68 -3.30
C PHE A 72 -14.62 -5.25 -4.54
N ASN A 73 -14.58 -6.57 -4.72
CA ASN A 73 -13.97 -7.16 -5.92
C ASN A 73 -14.67 -6.71 -7.20
N ARG A 74 -16.01 -6.64 -7.22
CA ARG A 74 -16.76 -6.11 -8.36
C ARG A 74 -16.36 -4.66 -8.64
N LYS A 75 -16.41 -3.79 -7.63
CA LYS A 75 -16.00 -2.38 -7.75
C LYS A 75 -14.58 -2.24 -8.33
N LEU A 76 -13.64 -3.05 -7.84
CA LEU A 76 -12.25 -3.02 -8.29
C LEU A 76 -12.04 -3.54 -9.70
N ASN A 77 -12.70 -4.64 -10.07
CA ASN A 77 -12.48 -5.32 -11.34
C ASN A 77 -13.22 -4.67 -12.50
N THR A 78 -14.39 -4.08 -12.26
CA THR A 78 -15.28 -3.57 -13.32
C THR A 78 -15.53 -2.07 -13.23
N GLY A 79 -15.09 -1.39 -12.17
CA GLY A 79 -15.40 0.02 -11.93
C GLY A 79 -16.88 0.28 -11.63
N GLN A 80 -17.70 -0.77 -11.48
CA GLN A 80 -19.13 -0.62 -11.22
C GLN A 80 -19.38 0.02 -9.86
N ALA A 81 -20.37 0.92 -9.82
CA ALA A 81 -20.87 1.50 -8.59
C ALA A 81 -21.45 0.42 -7.66
N ILE A 82 -21.41 0.72 -6.35
CA ILE A 82 -22.10 -0.07 -5.33
C ILE A 82 -23.61 0.02 -5.60
N ARG A 83 -24.28 -1.13 -5.58
CA ARG A 83 -25.71 -1.26 -5.83
C ARG A 83 -26.48 -1.03 -4.54
N LYS A 84 -27.73 -0.60 -4.64
CA LYS A 84 -28.62 -0.43 -3.48
C LYS A 84 -28.78 -1.71 -2.64
N GLU A 85 -28.80 -2.88 -3.28
CA GLU A 85 -28.88 -4.18 -2.60
C GLU A 85 -27.63 -4.52 -1.75
N ASP A 86 -26.50 -3.89 -2.04
CA ASP A 86 -25.23 -4.07 -1.34
C ASP A 86 -25.20 -3.29 -0.01
N GLU A 87 -25.97 -2.20 0.09
CA GLU A 87 -25.92 -1.24 1.20
C GLU A 87 -26.14 -1.89 2.56
N LYS A 88 -27.00 -2.92 2.63
CA LYS A 88 -27.24 -3.66 3.87
C LYS A 88 -25.95 -4.32 4.40
N PHE A 89 -25.13 -4.89 3.52
CA PHE A 89 -23.89 -5.54 3.92
C PHE A 89 -22.82 -4.52 4.29
N LEU A 90 -22.75 -3.40 3.56
CA LEU A 90 -21.83 -2.31 3.89
C LEU A 90 -22.21 -1.59 5.19
N THR A 91 -23.50 -1.55 5.53
CA THR A 91 -23.99 -1.03 6.80
C THR A 91 -23.52 -1.90 7.96
N GLU A 92 -23.62 -3.22 7.84
CA GLU A 92 -23.07 -4.14 8.85
C GLU A 92 -21.55 -4.02 8.98
N LEU A 93 -20.82 -3.93 7.87
CA LEU A 93 -19.38 -3.65 7.89
C LEU A 93 -19.07 -2.37 8.66
N LYS A 94 -19.79 -1.28 8.36
CA LYS A 94 -19.58 0.03 8.98
C LYS A 94 -19.76 -0.02 10.50
N LYS A 95 -20.73 -0.80 11.01
CA LYS A 95 -20.92 -0.97 12.47
C LYS A 95 -19.68 -1.58 13.12
N ILE A 96 -19.12 -2.64 12.53
CA ILE A 96 -17.91 -3.29 13.04
C ILE A 96 -16.71 -2.35 12.98
N LEU A 97 -16.49 -1.67 11.84
CA LEU A 97 -15.37 -0.76 11.67
C LEU A 97 -15.43 0.46 12.60
N ASN A 98 -16.64 1.00 12.85
CA ASN A 98 -16.84 2.11 13.78
C ASN A 98 -16.38 1.76 15.20
N SER A 99 -16.51 0.51 15.64
CA SER A 99 -16.05 0.07 16.98
C SER A 99 -14.53 0.23 17.18
N VAL A 100 -13.78 0.33 16.08
CA VAL A 100 -12.32 0.52 16.05
C VAL A 100 -11.92 1.80 15.32
N ASN A 101 -12.84 2.76 15.23
CA ASN A 101 -12.65 4.07 14.61
C ASN A 101 -12.13 4.01 13.16
N MET A 102 -12.53 2.99 12.40
CA MET A 102 -12.17 2.82 10.99
C MET A 102 -13.39 3.12 10.12
N ILE A 103 -13.18 3.84 9.00
CA ILE A 103 -14.22 4.05 8.00
C ILE A 103 -14.08 3.07 6.83
N THR A 104 -15.17 2.87 6.07
CA THR A 104 -15.20 1.91 4.96
C THR A 104 -14.15 2.20 3.88
N ASP A 105 -13.84 3.47 3.61
CA ASP A 105 -12.81 3.85 2.62
C ASP A 105 -11.40 3.44 3.09
N GLU A 106 -11.09 3.59 4.38
CA GLU A 106 -9.83 3.13 4.97
C GLU A 106 -9.73 1.60 4.91
N PHE A 107 -10.83 0.90 5.16
CA PHE A 107 -10.90 -0.55 4.99
C PHE A 107 -10.66 -0.97 3.53
N GLU A 108 -11.27 -0.27 2.58
CA GLU A 108 -11.06 -0.53 1.14
C GLU A 108 -9.59 -0.32 0.73
N LEU A 109 -8.91 0.68 1.30
CA LEU A 109 -7.47 0.88 1.08
C LEU A 109 -6.65 -0.33 1.54
N LEU A 110 -6.94 -0.87 2.74
CA LEU A 110 -6.29 -2.09 3.26
C LEU A 110 -6.59 -3.31 2.39
N PHE A 111 -7.83 -3.44 1.92
CA PHE A 111 -8.24 -4.50 1.01
C PHE A 111 -7.47 -4.45 -0.32
N ARG A 112 -7.36 -3.26 -0.93
CA ARG A 112 -6.56 -3.03 -2.15
C ARG A 112 -5.08 -3.34 -1.93
N MET A 113 -4.53 -2.89 -0.80
CA MET A 113 -3.14 -3.16 -0.43
C MET A 113 -2.86 -4.66 -0.37
N LYS A 114 -3.71 -5.43 0.33
CA LYS A 114 -3.56 -6.90 0.42
C LYS A 114 -3.62 -7.56 -0.96
N ARG A 115 -4.55 -7.12 -1.82
CA ARG A 115 -4.72 -7.66 -3.18
C ARG A 115 -3.49 -7.44 -4.06
N ASN A 116 -2.87 -6.27 -3.95
CA ASN A 116 -1.68 -5.91 -4.74
C ASN A 116 -0.37 -6.47 -4.16
N SER A 117 -0.43 -7.12 -3.00
CA SER A 117 0.73 -7.72 -2.36
C SER A 117 1.08 -9.07 -2.98
N ASN A 118 2.26 -9.16 -3.60
CA ASN A 118 2.82 -10.45 -3.98
C ASN A 118 3.33 -11.22 -2.74
N ASN A 119 3.30 -12.56 -2.78
CA ASN A 119 3.83 -13.43 -1.72
C ASN A 119 5.36 -13.33 -1.54
N LYS A 120 6.08 -12.65 -2.45
CA LYS A 120 7.55 -12.51 -2.37
C LYS A 120 8.06 -11.54 -1.29
N PHE A 121 7.15 -10.94 -0.52
CA PHE A 121 7.46 -9.87 0.43
C PHE A 121 7.09 -10.23 1.87
N HIS A 122 7.20 -11.51 2.23
CA HIS A 122 7.06 -11.96 3.61
C HIS A 122 8.18 -11.39 4.49
N GLN A 123 7.84 -11.05 5.74
CA GLN A 123 8.82 -10.83 6.79
C GLN A 123 9.21 -12.16 7.40
N ASP A 124 10.51 -12.35 7.61
CA ASP A 124 11.06 -13.48 8.35
C ASP A 124 11.00 -13.25 9.87
N GLU A 125 10.87 -11.98 10.31
CA GLU A 125 10.86 -11.61 11.72
C GLU A 125 9.44 -11.31 12.21
N ILE A 126 9.01 -12.03 13.26
CA ILE A 126 7.72 -11.82 13.91
C ILE A 126 7.83 -10.65 14.89
N LYS A 127 7.08 -9.58 14.65
CA LYS A 127 6.97 -8.43 15.55
C LYS A 127 5.65 -8.43 16.31
N THR A 128 5.69 -7.90 17.53
CA THR A 128 4.49 -7.64 18.33
C THR A 128 3.69 -6.46 17.75
N LEU A 129 2.41 -6.37 18.09
CA LEU A 129 1.56 -5.25 17.61
C LEU A 129 2.12 -3.88 18.03
N ASP A 130 2.72 -3.77 19.22
CA ASP A 130 3.32 -2.52 19.68
C ASP A 130 4.59 -2.14 18.90
N GLN A 131 5.43 -3.12 18.57
CA GLN A 131 6.59 -2.89 17.70
C GLN A 131 6.17 -2.46 16.29
N GLU A 132 5.09 -3.03 15.75
CA GLU A 132 4.54 -2.68 14.45
C GLU A 132 3.98 -1.26 14.42
N ILE A 133 3.25 -0.85 15.47
CA ILE A 133 2.72 0.51 15.63
C ILE A 133 3.88 1.52 15.72
N ASN A 134 4.88 1.24 16.54
CA ASN A 134 6.06 2.12 16.66
C ASN A 134 6.79 2.25 15.32
N SER A 135 6.91 1.16 14.55
CA SER A 135 7.55 1.16 13.24
C SER A 135 6.81 2.03 12.21
N LEU A 136 5.48 2.13 12.29
CA LEU A 136 4.69 3.03 11.43
C LEU A 136 4.97 4.51 11.73
N GLU A 137 5.31 4.84 12.98
CA GLU A 137 5.54 6.24 13.38
C GLU A 137 6.94 6.74 13.03
N VAL A 138 7.95 5.88 13.14
CA VAL A 138 9.36 6.24 12.88
C VAL A 138 9.62 6.53 11.40
N SER A 139 9.17 5.67 10.50
CA SER A 139 9.39 5.84 9.08
C SER A 139 8.26 5.22 8.26
N PHE A 140 7.67 6.01 7.38
CA PHE A 140 6.65 5.53 6.45
C PHE A 140 6.85 6.17 5.07
N PRO A 141 6.81 5.40 3.96
CA PRO A 141 7.00 5.94 2.62
C PRO A 141 5.97 7.02 2.27
N ASN A 142 6.44 8.22 1.90
CA ASN A 142 5.58 9.37 1.58
C ASN A 142 4.60 9.10 0.43
N ASN A 143 5.01 8.29 -0.55
CA ASN A 143 4.18 7.88 -1.70
C ASN A 143 3.02 6.94 -1.31
N LEU A 144 2.99 6.43 -0.08
CA LEU A 144 1.96 5.54 0.44
C LEU A 144 1.28 6.09 1.69
N LYS A 145 1.53 7.36 2.06
CA LYS A 145 1.09 7.99 3.31
C LYS A 145 -0.38 7.75 3.67
N ASP A 146 -1.25 7.60 2.67
CA ASP A 146 -2.69 7.37 2.84
C ASP A 146 -2.99 6.01 3.50
N LEU A 147 -2.05 5.05 3.47
CA LEU A 147 -2.14 3.76 4.15
C LEU A 147 -1.70 3.81 5.62
N LYS A 148 -0.94 4.83 6.04
CA LYS A 148 -0.39 4.90 7.41
C LYS A 148 -1.50 4.89 8.46
N THR A 149 -2.51 5.73 8.29
CA THR A 149 -3.64 5.83 9.23
C THR A 149 -4.49 4.55 9.27
N PRO A 150 -4.94 3.99 8.13
CA PRO A 150 -5.62 2.69 8.11
C PRO A 150 -4.83 1.57 8.80
N LEU A 151 -3.52 1.46 8.53
CA LEU A 151 -2.66 0.44 9.13
C LEU A 151 -2.55 0.59 10.64
N LYS A 152 -2.39 1.83 11.14
CA LYS A 152 -2.35 2.09 12.58
C LYS A 152 -3.67 1.69 13.26
N LYS A 153 -4.81 2.08 12.67
CA LYS A 153 -6.15 1.72 13.17
C LYS A 153 -6.34 0.21 13.20
N LEU A 154 -5.91 -0.49 12.16
CA LEU A 154 -5.92 -1.94 12.09
C LEU A 154 -5.11 -2.59 13.21
N LEU A 155 -3.89 -2.12 13.49
CA LEU A 155 -3.05 -2.71 14.53
C LEU A 155 -3.64 -2.48 15.93
N VAL A 156 -4.21 -1.29 16.15
CA VAL A 156 -4.95 -0.97 17.38
C VAL A 156 -6.20 -1.85 17.51
N ALA A 157 -6.94 -2.07 16.43
CA ALA A 157 -8.10 -2.96 16.41
C ALA A 157 -7.74 -4.38 16.82
N LEU A 158 -6.68 -4.95 16.23
CA LEU A 158 -6.16 -6.27 16.63
C LEU A 158 -5.78 -6.32 18.11
N LYS A 159 -5.16 -5.26 18.63
CA LYS A 159 -4.82 -5.15 20.06
C LYS A 159 -6.04 -5.08 20.97
N ILE A 160 -7.15 -4.50 20.51
CA ILE A 160 -8.42 -4.46 21.25
C ILE A 160 -9.10 -5.84 21.22
N TRP A 161 -9.07 -6.51 20.08
CA TRP A 161 -9.81 -7.75 19.84
C TRP A 161 -9.13 -9.01 20.36
N TYR A 162 -7.81 -9.01 20.54
CA TYR A 162 -7.06 -10.13 21.12
C TYR A 162 -6.96 -10.08 22.65
N LYS A 163 -7.60 -9.09 23.29
CA LYS A 163 -7.78 -9.07 24.75
C LYS A 163 -8.99 -9.90 25.14
#